data_AF-A0A1L8N3S2-F1
#
_entry.id   AF-A0A1L8N3S2-F1
#
_cell.length_a   1.000
_cell.length_b   1.000
_cell.length_c   1.000
_cell.angle_alpha   90.00
_cell.angle_beta   90.00
_cell.angle_gamma   90.00
#
_symmetry.space_group_name_H-M   'P 1'
#
loop_
_entity.id
_entity.type
_entity.pdbx_description
1 polymer ?
#
loop_
_entity_poly.entity_id
_entity_poly.type
_entity_poly.pdbx_seq_one_letter_code
_entity_poly.pdbx_strand_id
1 'polypeptide(L)'
;MSRKRSILCFFLLILIFPLFAQVDFISGNIRIVVDDFNGSISVFRKINPIEEQKDNKTEKKIDRYTGASGTKFGALPDSAYVLQNTDKKENTTQDTWLNLLDTGRYTSNSAYYLSYNSGIFKLGHSAFISINSNVEEETNDVIVSYTLKKKAVVIIRLHVFASQLNVEADSIRVSITTKNLTDERIRIAVKAVFDTYLGENGDSHFITANSDEINSEISYDTMTQAKWICSQNEKAGIRFLLNGRTITSPEYVILANKEVASSQKWVPTTKTGRRFDSLFSYNNSALCIVWKRVYLKKGKSSTNQFYITTAEKGEDPSELFTNMNTSQVEFNANSGSIEDKIVPPKKPDVVDAAYVQRLLNYIALLKSNPGIADEKEIEYLTVEVENILKQMGQ
;
A
#
# COMPACT_ATOMS: atom_id res chain seq x y z
N MET A 1 -27.24 -4.61 68.08
CA MET A 1 -27.98 -3.40 67.64
C MET A 1 -27.10 -2.58 66.70
N SER A 2 -27.50 -2.47 65.43
CA SER A 2 -27.43 -1.29 64.55
C SER A 2 -26.17 -0.40 64.46
N ARG A 3 -25.46 -0.46 63.31
CA ARG A 3 -25.31 0.60 62.25
C ARG A 3 -24.20 0.17 61.26
N LYS A 4 -24.50 -0.50 60.14
CA LYS A 4 -24.60 0.04 58.75
C LYS A 4 -23.86 1.38 58.51
N ARG A 5 -22.89 1.44 57.57
CA ARG A 5 -23.11 1.75 56.12
C ARG A 5 -21.78 1.82 55.32
N SER A 6 -21.86 1.31 54.08
CA SER A 6 -21.15 1.74 52.86
C SER A 6 -19.63 1.58 52.74
N ILE A 7 -19.19 0.37 52.38
CA ILE A 7 -18.09 0.17 51.41
C ILE A 7 -18.52 -1.01 50.51
N LEU A 8 -19.41 -0.74 49.56
CA LEU A 8 -19.82 -1.72 48.55
C LEU A 8 -19.94 -0.99 47.21
N CYS A 9 -19.28 -1.54 46.20
CA CYS A 9 -19.34 -1.18 44.77
C CYS A 9 -18.55 0.05 44.30
N PHE A 10 -17.20 0.01 44.31
CA PHE A 10 -16.41 0.89 43.44
C PHE A 10 -15.22 0.22 42.72
N PHE A 11 -15.05 -1.10 42.78
CA PHE A 11 -13.85 -1.77 42.24
C PHE A 11 -14.13 -2.94 41.27
N LEU A 12 -15.27 -2.94 40.57
CA LEU A 12 -15.53 -3.96 39.53
C LEU A 12 -16.11 -3.35 38.25
N LEU A 13 -15.37 -2.39 37.69
CA LEU A 13 -15.52 -1.96 36.31
C LEU A 13 -14.12 -1.65 35.77
N ILE A 14 -13.21 -2.64 35.89
CA ILE A 14 -12.13 -2.75 34.92
C ILE A 14 -12.84 -3.10 33.62
N LEU A 15 -13.15 -2.06 32.86
CA LEU A 15 -13.41 -2.14 31.44
C LEU A 15 -12.26 -2.97 30.85
N ILE A 16 -12.55 -4.24 30.58
CA ILE A 16 -11.81 -5.00 29.57
C ILE A 16 -12.22 -4.36 28.24
N PHE A 17 -11.72 -3.16 27.98
CA PHE A 17 -11.48 -2.78 26.61
C PHE A 17 -10.37 -3.72 26.16
N PRO A 18 -10.60 -4.62 25.19
CA PRO A 18 -9.45 -5.17 24.48
C PRO A 18 -8.66 -3.96 24.01
N LEU A 19 -7.39 -3.85 24.43
CA LEU A 19 -6.44 -2.98 23.75
C LEU A 19 -6.46 -3.44 22.29
N PHE A 20 -7.20 -2.73 21.44
CA PHE A 20 -7.13 -2.93 20.00
C PHE A 20 -5.74 -2.46 19.60
N ALA A 21 -4.84 -3.41 19.36
CA ALA A 21 -3.45 -3.15 19.07
C ALA A 21 -3.30 -2.89 17.56
N GLN A 22 -3.70 -1.70 17.12
CA GLN A 22 -3.50 -1.23 15.75
C GLN A 22 -2.04 -1.50 15.30
N VAL A 23 -1.88 -2.20 14.18
CA VAL A 23 -0.55 -2.33 13.56
C VAL A 23 -0.22 -1.00 12.89
N ASP A 24 0.93 -0.44 13.26
CA ASP A 24 1.48 0.79 12.69
C ASP A 24 2.97 0.54 12.39
N PHE A 25 3.28 0.38 11.11
CA PHE A 25 4.61 0.02 10.63
C PHE A 25 5.18 1.14 9.77
N ILE A 26 6.43 1.50 10.03
CA ILE A 26 7.16 2.55 9.30
C ILE A 26 8.46 1.97 8.77
N SER A 27 8.71 2.14 7.49
CA SER A 27 9.99 1.82 6.86
C SER A 27 10.30 2.86 5.78
N GLY A 28 11.38 3.62 6.00
CA GLY A 28 11.76 4.74 5.16
C GLY A 28 10.61 5.75 4.97
N ASN A 29 10.21 5.94 3.72
CA ASN A 29 9.16 6.89 3.36
C ASN A 29 7.74 6.28 3.35
N ILE A 30 7.59 5.00 3.69
CA ILE A 30 6.29 4.32 3.74
C ILE A 30 5.88 4.08 5.19
N ARG A 31 4.60 4.36 5.45
CA ARG A 31 3.91 3.91 6.66
C ARG A 31 2.68 3.12 6.28
N ILE A 32 2.51 1.95 6.90
CA ILE A 32 1.36 1.07 6.72
C ILE A 32 0.65 0.97 8.05
N VAL A 33 -0.65 1.20 8.04
CA VAL A 33 -1.51 1.10 9.22
C VAL A 33 -2.61 0.08 8.95
N VAL A 34 -2.78 -0.87 9.86
CA VAL A 34 -3.88 -1.85 9.82
C VAL A 34 -4.81 -1.59 10.99
N ASP A 35 -6.07 -1.30 10.68
CA ASP A 35 -7.13 -1.19 11.68
C ASP A 35 -7.63 -2.59 12.03
N ASP A 36 -7.28 -3.10 13.21
CA ASP A 36 -7.69 -4.43 13.67
C ASP A 36 -9.21 -4.61 13.79
N PHE A 37 -9.96 -3.51 13.98
CA PHE A 37 -11.41 -3.58 14.12
C PHE A 37 -12.09 -3.90 12.81
N ASN A 38 -11.58 -3.45 11.67
CA ASN A 38 -12.22 -3.68 10.36
C ASN A 38 -11.31 -4.35 9.32
N GLY A 39 -10.02 -4.53 9.63
CA GLY A 39 -8.97 -5.08 8.77
C GLY A 39 -8.46 -4.13 7.69
N SER A 40 -8.96 -2.89 7.64
CA SER A 40 -8.58 -1.94 6.59
C SER A 40 -7.08 -1.62 6.65
N ILE A 41 -6.47 -1.53 5.48
CA ILE A 41 -5.05 -1.23 5.31
C ILE A 41 -4.95 0.17 4.72
N SER A 42 -4.33 1.07 5.46
CA SER A 42 -4.02 2.42 5.00
C SER A 42 -2.53 2.52 4.66
N VAL A 43 -2.21 3.22 3.59
CA VAL A 43 -0.83 3.42 3.12
C VAL A 43 -0.54 4.91 3.07
N PHE A 44 0.53 5.31 3.73
CA PHE A 44 0.96 6.69 3.83
C PHE A 44 2.35 6.87 3.22
N ARG A 45 2.56 8.05 2.63
CA ARG A 45 3.87 8.54 2.19
C ARG A 45 4.35 9.63 3.15
N LYS A 46 5.61 9.56 3.56
CA LYS A 46 6.29 10.69 4.21
C LYS A 46 6.44 11.83 3.19
N ILE A 47 5.92 13.00 3.53
CA ILE A 47 6.08 14.22 2.73
C ILE A 47 6.89 15.24 3.52
N ASN A 48 7.87 15.84 2.87
CA ASN A 48 8.61 16.95 3.43
C ASN A 48 7.74 18.21 3.35
N PRO A 49 7.69 19.04 4.40
CA PRO A 49 6.98 20.31 4.32
C PRO A 49 7.54 21.13 3.16
N ILE A 50 6.65 21.61 2.29
CA ILE A 50 7.02 22.55 1.24
C ILE A 50 7.47 23.82 1.97
N GLU A 51 8.73 24.21 1.80
CA GLU A 51 9.16 25.56 2.20
C GLU A 51 8.34 26.54 1.34
N GLU A 52 7.29 27.12 1.92
CA GLU A 52 6.63 28.28 1.32
C GLU A 52 7.71 29.35 1.15
N GLN A 53 8.15 29.58 -0.09
CA GLN A 53 8.87 30.80 -0.41
C GLN A 53 7.94 31.94 -0.05
N LYS A 54 8.26 32.62 1.07
CA LYS A 54 7.63 33.90 1.42
C LYS A 54 7.98 34.87 0.31
N ASP A 55 7.10 34.98 -0.67
CA ASP A 55 7.10 36.12 -1.58
C ASP A 55 6.94 37.37 -0.71
N ASN A 56 8.05 38.10 -0.57
CA ASN A 56 8.09 39.44 0.01
C ASN A 56 7.29 40.39 -0.88
N LYS A 57 5.96 40.31 -0.82
CA LYS A 57 5.08 41.36 -1.34
C LYS A 57 5.24 42.57 -0.42
N THR A 58 6.09 43.49 -0.85
CA THR A 58 6.16 44.84 -0.32
C THR A 58 4.79 45.49 -0.52
N GLU A 59 3.98 45.55 0.54
CA GLU A 59 2.78 46.37 0.57
C GLU A 59 3.20 47.84 0.41
N LYS A 60 3.04 48.38 -0.79
CA LYS A 60 2.98 49.83 -1.00
C LYS A 60 1.75 50.34 -0.27
N LYS A 61 1.98 50.96 0.90
CA LYS A 61 1.01 51.83 1.57
C LYS A 61 0.51 52.88 0.57
N ILE A 62 -0.76 52.80 0.22
CA ILE A 62 -1.48 53.88 -0.47
C ILE A 62 -2.09 54.74 0.63
N ASP A 63 -1.50 55.91 0.86
CA ASP A 63 -2.09 56.93 1.73
C ASP A 63 -3.40 57.43 1.12
N ARG A 64 -4.52 57.20 1.81
CA ARG A 64 -5.79 57.90 1.54
C ARG A 64 -6.00 58.98 2.60
N TYR A 65 -6.00 60.21 2.11
CA TYR A 65 -6.61 61.37 2.73
C TYR A 65 -8.12 61.14 2.94
N THR A 66 -8.62 61.39 4.15
CA THR A 66 -9.98 61.92 4.38
C THR A 66 -9.97 62.78 5.65
N GLY A 67 -10.41 64.02 5.52
CA GLY A 67 -10.54 64.98 6.61
C GLY A 67 -11.87 64.89 7.38
N ALA A 68 -11.81 65.38 8.62
CA ALA A 68 -12.82 66.09 9.43
C ALA A 68 -14.28 65.61 9.47
N SER A 69 -14.74 65.16 10.65
CA SER A 69 -15.58 65.95 11.58
C SER A 69 -15.99 65.08 12.78
N GLY A 70 -16.07 65.68 13.97
CA GLY A 70 -16.14 64.96 15.24
C GLY A 70 -17.54 64.81 15.83
N THR A 71 -17.65 63.96 16.85
CA THR A 71 -18.30 64.26 18.15
C THR A 71 -18.01 63.14 19.15
N LYS A 72 -17.77 63.53 20.42
CA LYS A 72 -17.43 62.69 21.57
C LYS A 72 -18.69 62.05 22.17
N PHE A 73 -18.61 60.80 22.65
CA PHE A 73 -19.30 60.34 23.86
C PHE A 73 -18.57 59.16 24.53
N GLY A 74 -18.21 59.37 25.81
CA GLY A 74 -18.25 58.42 26.95
C GLY A 74 -17.47 57.09 26.93
N ALA A 75 -16.41 57.01 27.76
CA ALA A 75 -15.69 55.81 28.19
C ALA A 75 -16.49 54.98 29.24
N LEU A 76 -16.29 53.65 29.38
CA LEU A 76 -15.32 52.95 30.28
C LEU A 76 -15.55 51.39 30.17
N PRO A 77 -14.71 50.48 30.71
CA PRO A 77 -13.40 50.05 30.20
C PRO A 77 -13.16 48.51 30.24
N ASP A 78 -11.93 48.14 29.90
CA ASP A 78 -11.26 46.83 29.78
C ASP A 78 -11.46 45.74 30.84
N SER A 79 -11.34 44.47 30.40
CA SER A 79 -10.32 43.56 30.96
C SER A 79 -10.03 42.38 30.01
N ALA A 80 -9.06 42.56 29.10
CA ALA A 80 -8.32 41.46 28.50
C ALA A 80 -6.93 41.44 29.16
N TYR A 81 -6.66 40.41 29.96
CA TYR A 81 -5.30 40.14 30.44
C TYR A 81 -4.57 39.26 29.43
N VAL A 82 -3.44 39.79 28.99
CA VAL A 82 -2.36 39.15 28.23
C VAL A 82 -1.60 38.20 29.14
N LEU A 83 -1.26 37.01 28.64
CA LEU A 83 -0.01 36.34 28.99
C LEU A 83 0.69 35.92 27.70
N GLN A 84 1.74 36.68 27.38
CA GLN A 84 2.81 36.26 26.49
C GLN A 84 3.54 35.09 27.16
N ASN A 85 3.64 33.96 26.47
CA ASN A 85 4.78 33.06 26.66
C ASN A 85 5.62 33.11 25.37
N THR A 86 6.71 33.85 25.48
CA THR A 86 7.90 33.72 24.66
C THR A 86 8.52 32.36 24.91
N ASP A 87 8.16 31.38 24.10
CA ASP A 87 8.99 30.19 23.90
C ASP A 87 9.53 30.23 22.47
N LYS A 88 10.86 30.22 22.37
CA LYS A 88 11.57 29.92 21.12
C LYS A 88 11.03 28.58 20.61
N LYS A 89 10.21 28.61 19.56
CA LYS A 89 9.90 27.41 18.78
C LYS A 89 11.20 26.95 18.13
N GLU A 90 11.86 25.98 18.74
CA GLU A 90 12.66 25.03 17.98
C GLU A 90 11.73 24.44 16.91
N ASN A 91 11.98 24.79 15.64
CA ASN A 91 11.35 24.16 14.50
C ASN A 91 11.84 22.71 14.44
N THR A 92 11.22 21.83 15.23
CA THR A 92 11.22 20.41 14.94
C THR A 92 10.29 20.23 13.74
N THR A 93 10.87 20.03 12.57
CA THR A 93 10.15 19.58 11.36
C THR A 93 9.47 18.26 11.69
N GLN A 94 8.20 18.32 12.08
CA GLN A 94 7.38 17.14 12.34
C GLN A 94 7.07 16.50 10.98
N ASP A 95 7.51 15.26 10.79
CA ASP A 95 7.21 14.47 9.60
C ASP A 95 5.71 14.46 9.35
N THR A 96 5.30 14.91 8.16
CA THR A 96 3.90 14.90 7.75
C THR A 96 3.65 13.64 6.93
N TRP A 97 2.70 12.82 7.36
CA TRP A 97 2.30 11.60 6.64
C TRP A 97 1.07 11.88 5.80
N LEU A 98 1.18 11.73 4.49
CA LEU A 98 0.07 11.87 3.56
C LEU A 98 -0.56 10.51 3.29
N ASN A 99 -1.87 10.38 3.53
CA ASN A 99 -2.60 9.17 3.15
C ASN A 99 -2.74 9.09 1.63
N LEU A 100 -2.33 7.97 1.05
CA LEU A 100 -2.38 7.74 -0.40
C LEU A 100 -3.69 7.07 -0.84
N LEU A 101 -4.45 6.52 0.11
CA LEU A 101 -5.70 5.76 -0.11
C LEU A 101 -6.79 6.27 0.82
N ASP A 102 -8.05 6.32 0.36
CA ASP A 102 -9.19 6.81 1.13
C ASP A 102 -9.08 8.29 1.59
N THR A 103 -10.20 9.00 1.59
CA THR A 103 -10.20 10.45 1.90
C THR A 103 -10.14 10.78 3.40
N GLY A 104 -9.85 9.79 4.27
CA GLY A 104 -9.74 9.94 5.74
C GLY A 104 -10.99 10.44 6.49
N ARG A 105 -12.05 10.85 5.77
CA ARG A 105 -13.27 11.47 6.35
C ARG A 105 -14.36 10.46 6.72
N TYR A 106 -14.31 9.25 6.16
CA TYR A 106 -15.29 8.18 6.40
C TYR A 106 -14.57 6.82 6.36
N THR A 107 -15.24 5.77 6.85
CA THR A 107 -14.78 4.37 6.84
C THR A 107 -13.99 4.05 5.58
N SER A 108 -12.83 3.37 5.71
CA SER A 108 -12.01 2.97 4.56
C SER A 108 -12.87 2.24 3.51
N ASN A 109 -12.85 2.78 2.30
CA ASN A 109 -13.50 2.21 1.12
C ASN A 109 -12.58 1.20 0.44
N SER A 110 -11.26 1.36 0.63
CA SER A 110 -10.26 0.37 0.25
C SER A 110 -10.47 -0.94 1.01
N ALA A 111 -10.64 -2.03 0.27
CA ALA A 111 -10.94 -3.32 0.85
C ALA A 111 -10.62 -4.48 -0.09
N TYR A 112 -10.37 -5.63 0.51
CA TYR A 112 -10.27 -6.90 -0.21
C TYR A 112 -11.60 -7.65 -0.13
N TYR A 113 -11.88 -8.48 -1.13
CA TYR A 113 -13.05 -9.33 -1.15
C TYR A 113 -12.66 -10.75 -1.55
N LEU A 114 -13.36 -11.71 -0.95
CA LEU A 114 -13.21 -13.13 -1.19
C LEU A 114 -14.42 -13.67 -1.95
N SER A 115 -14.22 -14.27 -3.13
CA SER A 115 -15.19 -15.18 -3.71
C SER A 115 -14.96 -16.56 -3.11
N TYR A 116 -15.95 -17.09 -2.39
CA TYR A 116 -15.94 -18.46 -1.88
C TYR A 116 -17.14 -19.20 -2.45
N ASN A 117 -16.89 -20.16 -3.35
CA ASN A 117 -17.90 -20.83 -4.17
C ASN A 117 -18.79 -19.83 -4.91
N SER A 118 -20.03 -19.65 -4.49
CA SER A 118 -20.98 -18.68 -5.05
C SER A 118 -21.07 -17.38 -4.23
N GLY A 119 -20.56 -17.37 -3.00
CA GLY A 119 -20.61 -16.22 -2.11
C GLY A 119 -19.49 -15.21 -2.39
N ILE A 120 -19.76 -13.95 -2.08
CA ILE A 120 -18.80 -12.85 -2.11
C ILE A 120 -18.80 -12.23 -0.71
N PHE A 121 -17.62 -12.08 -0.14
CA PHE A 121 -17.43 -11.59 1.21
C PHE A 121 -16.46 -10.41 1.18
N LYS A 122 -16.88 -9.22 1.64
CA LYS A 122 -15.94 -8.15 1.95
C LYS A 122 -15.07 -8.63 3.11
N LEU A 123 -13.76 -8.61 2.94
CA LEU A 123 -12.81 -8.97 3.98
C LEU A 123 -12.75 -7.81 4.96
N GLY A 124 -13.35 -8.04 6.12
CA GLY A 124 -13.44 -7.12 7.23
C GLY A 124 -14.19 -7.78 8.37
N HIS A 125 -14.21 -7.13 9.53
CA HIS A 125 -14.76 -7.74 10.72
C HIS A 125 -16.25 -8.01 10.55
N SER A 126 -16.64 -9.25 10.80
CA SER A 126 -18.03 -9.69 10.75
C SER A 126 -18.19 -10.94 11.59
N ALA A 127 -19.43 -11.35 11.86
CA ALA A 127 -19.73 -12.59 12.56
C ALA A 127 -19.15 -13.86 11.89
N PHE A 128 -18.63 -13.75 10.66
CA PHE A 128 -18.08 -14.86 9.89
C PHE A 128 -16.58 -14.75 9.60
N ILE A 129 -15.97 -13.59 9.82
CA ILE A 129 -14.58 -13.31 9.45
C ILE A 129 -13.84 -12.84 10.69
N SER A 130 -12.87 -13.63 11.13
CA SER A 130 -11.90 -13.20 12.13
C SER A 130 -10.68 -12.60 11.44
N ILE A 131 -10.12 -11.55 12.04
CA ILE A 131 -8.95 -10.83 11.55
C ILE A 131 -7.81 -11.03 12.54
N ASN A 132 -6.60 -11.19 12.02
CA ASN A 132 -5.37 -11.12 12.80
C ASN A 132 -4.29 -10.42 11.97
N SER A 133 -3.52 -9.55 12.61
CA SER A 133 -2.53 -8.67 12.01
C SER A 133 -1.24 -8.73 12.82
N ASN A 134 -0.10 -8.74 12.13
CA ASN A 134 1.20 -8.70 12.77
C ASN A 134 2.25 -8.04 11.86
N VAL A 135 3.37 -7.66 12.45
CA VAL A 135 4.57 -7.19 11.75
C VAL A 135 5.68 -8.22 11.95
N GLU A 136 6.38 -8.58 10.88
CA GLU A 136 7.67 -9.28 10.93
C GLU A 136 8.76 -8.24 10.62
N GLU A 137 9.32 -7.61 11.66
CA GLU A 137 10.25 -6.47 11.52
C GLU A 137 11.54 -6.85 10.77
N GLU A 138 12.06 -8.07 10.98
CA GLU A 138 13.27 -8.56 10.33
C GLU A 138 13.16 -8.59 8.80
N THR A 139 11.95 -8.80 8.28
CA THR A 139 11.67 -8.88 6.85
C THR A 139 10.91 -7.68 6.31
N ASN A 140 10.63 -6.66 7.15
CA ASN A 140 9.78 -5.52 6.80
C ASN A 140 8.40 -5.93 6.23
N ASP A 141 7.81 -6.99 6.80
CA ASP A 141 6.51 -7.50 6.36
C ASP A 141 5.39 -7.09 7.32
N VAL A 142 4.35 -6.46 6.77
CA VAL A 142 3.05 -6.32 7.45
C VAL A 142 2.12 -7.41 6.95
N ILE A 143 1.55 -8.18 7.86
CA ILE A 143 0.72 -9.35 7.53
C ILE A 143 -0.66 -9.15 8.11
N VAL A 144 -1.68 -9.33 7.27
CA VAL A 144 -3.09 -9.32 7.66
C VAL A 144 -3.75 -10.60 7.19
N SER A 145 -4.37 -11.33 8.11
CA SER A 145 -5.03 -12.59 7.85
C SER A 145 -6.52 -12.51 8.15
N TYR A 146 -7.34 -12.99 7.20
CA TYR A 146 -8.78 -13.04 7.29
C TYR A 146 -9.22 -14.50 7.23
N THR A 147 -9.84 -15.00 8.29
CA THR A 147 -10.31 -16.39 8.34
C THR A 147 -11.83 -16.43 8.28
N LEU A 148 -12.37 -17.01 7.21
CA LEU A 148 -13.81 -17.24 7.02
C LEU A 148 -14.23 -18.53 7.74
N LYS A 149 -14.71 -18.45 8.99
CA LYS A 149 -15.20 -19.59 9.83
C LYS A 149 -14.50 -20.94 9.59
N LYS A 150 -13.17 -20.98 9.61
CA LYS A 150 -12.35 -22.20 9.36
C LYS A 150 -12.57 -22.86 7.98
N LYS A 151 -13.17 -22.17 7.01
CA LYS A 151 -13.39 -22.64 5.63
C LYS A 151 -12.25 -22.24 4.69
N ALA A 152 -11.86 -20.98 4.77
CA ALA A 152 -10.75 -20.43 4.00
C ALA A 152 -10.03 -19.37 4.82
N VAL A 153 -8.75 -19.19 4.52
CA VAL A 153 -7.96 -18.06 5.02
C VAL A 153 -7.42 -17.27 3.83
N VAL A 154 -7.46 -15.95 3.94
CA VAL A 154 -6.80 -15.00 3.03
C VAL A 154 -5.73 -14.29 3.83
N ILE A 155 -4.49 -14.37 3.37
CA ILE A 155 -3.32 -13.74 3.99
C ILE A 155 -2.80 -12.69 3.02
N ILE A 156 -2.77 -11.44 3.45
CA ILE A 156 -2.21 -10.30 2.73
C ILE A 156 -0.87 -10.00 3.38
N ARG A 157 0.22 -10.21 2.66
CA ARG A 157 1.57 -9.82 3.08
C ARG A 157 2.00 -8.60 2.28
N LEU A 158 2.35 -7.53 2.98
CA LEU A 158 2.85 -6.28 2.43
C LEU A 158 4.34 -6.18 2.81
N HIS A 159 5.21 -6.51 1.87
CA HIS A 159 6.66 -6.43 2.05
C HIS A 159 7.15 -5.05 1.59
N VAL A 160 7.72 -4.26 2.49
CA VAL A 160 8.19 -2.90 2.20
C VAL A 160 9.67 -2.91 1.85
N PHE A 161 10.03 -2.28 0.72
CA PHE A 161 11.39 -2.26 0.20
C PHE A 161 11.67 -0.99 -0.62
N ALA A 162 12.95 -0.74 -0.90
CA ALA A 162 13.39 0.34 -1.79
C ALA A 162 13.41 -0.12 -3.24
N SER A 163 12.85 0.68 -4.15
CA SER A 163 12.85 0.40 -5.59
C SER A 163 14.25 0.48 -6.22
N GLN A 164 15.18 1.19 -5.58
CA GLN A 164 16.54 1.43 -6.05
C GLN A 164 17.53 1.37 -4.89
N LEU A 165 18.80 1.13 -5.22
CA LEU A 165 19.87 1.17 -4.23
C LEU A 165 20.02 2.59 -3.67
N ASN A 166 20.25 2.70 -2.35
CA ASN A 166 20.44 3.97 -1.64
C ASN A 166 19.24 4.92 -1.64
N VAL A 167 18.04 4.46 -2.02
CA VAL A 167 16.79 5.19 -1.82
C VAL A 167 16.08 4.60 -0.61
N GLU A 168 15.42 5.43 0.19
CA GLU A 168 14.56 4.93 1.26
C GLU A 168 13.38 4.15 0.70
N ALA A 169 12.79 3.25 1.51
CA ALA A 169 11.71 2.41 1.05
C ALA A 169 10.53 3.23 0.49
N ASP A 170 10.15 2.89 -0.73
CA ASP A 170 9.16 3.57 -1.56
C ASP A 170 8.20 2.59 -2.26
N SER A 171 8.42 1.30 -2.07
CA SER A 171 7.74 0.22 -2.76
C SER A 171 7.21 -0.83 -1.79
N ILE A 172 6.07 -1.42 -2.17
CA ILE A 172 5.38 -2.47 -1.43
C ILE A 172 5.10 -3.62 -2.39
N ARG A 173 5.54 -4.81 -2.04
CA ARG A 173 5.11 -6.05 -2.71
C ARG A 173 3.91 -6.59 -1.97
N VAL A 174 2.80 -6.73 -2.67
CA VAL A 174 1.55 -7.21 -2.10
C VAL A 174 1.32 -8.65 -2.55
N SER A 175 1.36 -9.57 -1.60
CA SER A 175 1.12 -11.00 -1.83
C SER A 175 -0.16 -11.44 -1.14
N ILE A 176 -1.16 -11.81 -1.92
CA ILE A 176 -2.47 -12.27 -1.44
C ILE A 176 -2.54 -13.78 -1.58
N THR A 177 -2.39 -14.49 -0.47
CA THR A 177 -2.47 -15.96 -0.42
C THR A 177 -3.83 -16.39 0.07
N THR A 178 -4.53 -17.20 -0.72
CA THR A 178 -5.76 -17.88 -0.33
C THR A 178 -5.49 -19.35 -0.05
N LYS A 179 -6.06 -19.90 1.01
CA LYS A 179 -5.89 -21.32 1.37
C LYS A 179 -7.22 -21.96 1.73
N ASN A 180 -7.43 -23.18 1.24
CA ASN A 180 -8.58 -24.02 1.61
C ASN A 180 -8.32 -24.74 2.93
N LEU A 181 -9.19 -24.52 3.91
CA LEU A 181 -9.13 -25.14 5.24
C LEU A 181 -10.11 -26.31 5.38
N THR A 182 -10.99 -26.53 4.40
CA THR A 182 -11.96 -27.63 4.37
C THR A 182 -11.42 -28.85 3.66
N ASP A 183 -12.12 -29.97 3.84
CA ASP A 183 -11.84 -31.22 3.12
C ASP A 183 -12.40 -31.23 1.69
N GLU A 184 -13.33 -30.32 1.38
CA GLU A 184 -13.97 -30.22 0.08
C GLU A 184 -13.13 -29.42 -0.92
N ARG A 185 -13.31 -29.70 -2.22
CA ARG A 185 -12.75 -28.84 -3.27
C ARG A 185 -13.56 -27.55 -3.33
N ILE A 186 -12.92 -26.42 -3.06
CA ILE A 186 -13.57 -25.10 -3.10
C ILE A 186 -13.17 -24.32 -4.35
N ARG A 187 -14.05 -23.42 -4.81
CA ARG A 187 -13.72 -22.41 -5.81
C ARG A 187 -13.45 -21.09 -5.09
N ILE A 188 -12.28 -20.50 -5.30
CA ILE A 188 -11.85 -19.29 -4.61
C ILE A 188 -11.30 -18.25 -5.58
N ALA A 189 -11.44 -16.98 -5.24
CA ALA A 189 -10.72 -15.87 -5.86
C ALA A 189 -10.69 -14.67 -4.91
N VAL A 190 -9.83 -13.71 -5.23
CA VAL A 190 -9.73 -12.43 -4.53
C VAL A 190 -9.95 -11.27 -5.51
N LYS A 191 -10.54 -10.19 -5.02
CA LYS A 191 -10.48 -8.87 -5.66
C LYS A 191 -10.06 -7.84 -4.62
N ALA A 192 -9.34 -6.82 -5.07
CA ALA A 192 -8.97 -5.66 -4.28
C ALA A 192 -9.70 -4.43 -4.81
N VAL A 193 -10.12 -3.54 -3.94
CA VAL A 193 -10.68 -2.23 -4.26
C VAL A 193 -9.83 -1.20 -3.51
N PHE A 194 -9.38 -0.17 -4.22
CA PHE A 194 -8.61 0.94 -3.68
C PHE A 194 -9.33 2.24 -4.03
N ASP A 195 -9.75 2.97 -3.01
CA ASP A 195 -10.25 4.34 -3.15
C ASP A 195 -9.03 5.25 -3.25
N THR A 196 -8.81 5.84 -4.43
CA THR A 196 -7.64 6.67 -4.71
C THR A 196 -8.04 8.13 -4.61
N TYR A 197 -7.32 8.90 -3.79
CA TYR A 197 -7.65 10.30 -3.51
C TYR A 197 -6.71 11.32 -4.20
N LEU A 198 -5.52 10.89 -4.64
CA LEU A 198 -4.47 11.84 -5.05
C LEU A 198 -4.81 12.57 -6.34
N GLY A 199 -5.13 11.82 -7.41
CA GLY A 199 -5.48 12.37 -8.72
C GLY A 199 -6.81 13.13 -8.75
N GLU A 200 -7.64 12.98 -7.71
CA GLU A 200 -8.95 13.65 -7.65
C GLU A 200 -8.84 15.18 -7.45
N ASN A 201 -7.64 15.69 -7.14
CA ASN A 201 -7.37 17.14 -7.08
C ASN A 201 -6.47 17.63 -8.23
N GLY A 202 -6.19 16.78 -9.23
CA GLY A 202 -5.38 17.09 -10.40
C GLY A 202 -6.19 17.08 -11.70
N ASP A 203 -5.50 17.19 -12.83
CA ASP A 203 -6.12 17.17 -14.17
C ASP A 203 -6.64 15.78 -14.56
N SER A 204 -6.10 14.72 -13.95
CA SER A 204 -6.50 13.34 -14.18
C SER A 204 -6.62 12.54 -12.90
N HIS A 205 -7.71 11.79 -12.75
CA HIS A 205 -7.85 10.83 -11.64
C HIS A 205 -6.84 9.69 -11.73
N PHE A 206 -6.63 9.17 -12.95
CA PHE A 206 -5.70 8.08 -13.21
C PHE A 206 -4.85 8.29 -14.47
N ILE A 207 -3.67 7.71 -14.45
CA ILE A 207 -2.73 7.65 -15.57
C ILE A 207 -2.29 6.19 -15.74
N THR A 208 -1.91 5.79 -16.95
CA THR A 208 -1.37 4.45 -17.26
C THR A 208 -0.18 4.58 -18.21
N ALA A 209 0.56 3.49 -18.48
CA ALA A 209 1.70 3.51 -19.39
C ALA A 209 1.34 3.90 -20.84
N ASN A 210 0.05 3.83 -21.23
CA ASN A 210 -0.41 4.13 -22.58
C ASN A 210 -1.54 5.17 -22.64
N SER A 211 -1.83 5.85 -21.52
CA SER A 211 -2.86 6.89 -21.45
C SER A 211 -2.51 7.89 -20.36
N ASP A 212 -2.34 9.14 -20.75
CA ASP A 212 -1.95 10.23 -19.86
C ASP A 212 -3.13 10.81 -19.05
N GLU A 213 -4.36 10.54 -19.47
CA GLU A 213 -5.58 11.03 -18.82
C GLU A 213 -6.67 9.95 -18.80
N ILE A 214 -7.25 9.68 -17.63
CA ILE A 214 -8.42 8.84 -17.46
C ILE A 214 -9.33 9.45 -16.41
N ASN A 215 -10.41 10.07 -16.89
CA ASN A 215 -11.40 10.77 -16.08
C ASN A 215 -12.81 10.14 -16.12
N SER A 216 -12.89 8.90 -16.59
CA SER A 216 -14.14 8.15 -16.70
C SER A 216 -13.94 6.65 -16.53
N GLU A 217 -15.03 5.94 -16.23
CA GLU A 217 -14.97 4.52 -15.99
C GLU A 217 -14.48 3.73 -17.21
N ILE A 218 -13.57 2.79 -16.97
CA ILE A 218 -12.98 1.91 -17.96
C ILE A 218 -12.69 0.55 -17.34
N SER A 219 -12.74 -0.50 -18.16
CA SER A 219 -12.35 -1.85 -17.78
C SER A 219 -11.30 -2.36 -18.73
N TYR A 220 -10.23 -2.91 -18.17
CA TYR A 220 -9.18 -3.64 -18.86
C TYR A 220 -9.37 -5.12 -18.62
N ASP A 221 -9.44 -5.91 -19.69
CA ASP A 221 -9.38 -7.37 -19.67
C ASP A 221 -7.93 -7.89 -19.67
N THR A 222 -6.97 -7.02 -19.99
CA THR A 222 -5.53 -7.24 -19.83
C THR A 222 -4.81 -5.93 -19.52
N MET A 223 -3.75 -6.02 -18.71
CA MET A 223 -2.86 -4.91 -18.37
C MET A 223 -1.59 -4.87 -19.23
N THR A 224 -1.48 -5.63 -20.32
CA THR A 224 -0.25 -5.68 -21.14
C THR A 224 0.18 -4.32 -21.68
N GLN A 225 -0.75 -3.50 -22.14
CA GLN A 225 -0.45 -2.16 -22.68
C GLN A 225 -0.42 -1.10 -21.58
N ALA A 226 -1.44 -1.09 -20.71
CA ALA A 226 -1.55 -0.10 -19.63
C ALA A 226 -0.47 -0.27 -18.54
N LYS A 227 0.00 -1.51 -18.33
CA LYS A 227 1.00 -1.99 -17.35
C LYS A 227 0.69 -1.71 -15.89
N TRP A 228 0.33 -0.48 -15.57
CA TRP A 228 0.11 0.04 -14.25
C TRP A 228 -1.03 1.06 -14.25
N ILE A 229 -1.57 1.33 -13.07
CA ILE A 229 -2.51 2.43 -12.83
C ILE A 229 -1.85 3.38 -11.82
N CYS A 230 -1.74 4.66 -12.14
CA CYS A 230 -1.20 5.68 -11.23
C CYS A 230 -2.29 6.69 -10.86
N SER A 231 -2.31 7.13 -9.60
CA SER A 231 -3.05 8.31 -9.16
C SER A 231 -2.05 9.24 -8.46
N GLN A 232 -1.98 10.50 -8.87
CA GLN A 232 -0.94 11.42 -8.40
C GLN A 232 -1.38 12.87 -8.41
N ASN A 233 -0.71 13.69 -7.61
CA ASN A 233 -0.80 15.15 -7.63
C ASN A 233 0.58 15.77 -7.36
N GLU A 234 0.61 17.09 -7.19
CA GLU A 234 1.83 17.87 -6.90
C GLU A 234 2.61 17.42 -5.64
N LYS A 235 1.97 16.70 -4.70
CA LYS A 235 2.55 16.31 -3.41
C LYS A 235 3.05 14.87 -3.41
N ALA A 236 2.31 13.95 -4.01
CA ALA A 236 2.66 12.53 -4.03
C ALA A 236 1.98 11.77 -5.17
N GLY A 237 2.55 10.60 -5.49
CA GLY A 237 1.97 9.63 -6.41
C GLY A 237 1.91 8.24 -5.80
N ILE A 238 0.88 7.47 -6.19
CA ILE A 238 0.76 6.03 -5.93
C ILE A 238 0.52 5.31 -7.25
N ARG A 239 1.32 4.30 -7.54
CA ARG A 239 1.23 3.50 -8.77
C ARG A 239 1.10 2.02 -8.44
N PHE A 240 0.11 1.37 -9.04
CA PHE A 240 -0.17 -0.05 -8.92
C PHE A 240 0.37 -0.76 -10.16
N LEU A 241 1.38 -1.60 -9.99
CA LEU A 241 1.99 -2.35 -11.09
C LEU A 241 1.24 -3.66 -11.27
N LEU A 242 0.60 -3.83 -12.43
CA LEU A 242 -0.40 -4.89 -12.69
C LEU A 242 -0.05 -5.77 -13.90
N ASN A 243 1.03 -5.47 -14.60
CA ASN A 243 1.67 -6.32 -15.58
C ASN A 243 3.18 -6.18 -15.48
N GLY A 244 3.89 -7.31 -15.53
CA GLY A 244 5.33 -7.32 -15.34
C GLY A 244 5.86 -8.65 -14.80
N ARG A 245 7.17 -8.70 -14.59
CA ARG A 245 7.85 -9.84 -13.99
C ARG A 245 7.31 -10.07 -12.58
N THR A 246 7.13 -11.34 -12.21
CA THR A 246 6.60 -11.78 -10.90
C THR A 246 5.20 -11.25 -10.51
N ILE A 247 4.51 -10.54 -11.40
CA ILE A 247 3.14 -10.04 -11.19
C ILE A 247 2.15 -11.09 -11.69
N THR A 248 1.19 -11.46 -10.84
CA THR A 248 0.09 -12.33 -11.24
C THR A 248 -0.92 -11.52 -12.03
N SER A 249 -1.02 -11.79 -13.34
CA SER A 249 -1.93 -11.05 -14.22
C SER A 249 -3.37 -11.08 -13.71
N PRO A 250 -3.98 -9.91 -13.43
CA PRO A 250 -5.40 -9.83 -13.11
C PRO A 250 -6.27 -10.38 -14.24
N GLU A 251 -7.46 -10.87 -13.91
CA GLU A 251 -8.50 -11.17 -14.89
C GLU A 251 -9.14 -9.89 -15.42
N TYR A 252 -9.36 -8.92 -14.53
CA TYR A 252 -9.87 -7.60 -14.87
C TYR A 252 -9.24 -6.52 -13.99
N VAL A 253 -9.01 -5.36 -14.58
CA VAL A 253 -8.70 -4.11 -13.86
C VAL A 253 -9.74 -3.08 -14.24
N ILE A 254 -10.42 -2.53 -13.25
CA ILE A 254 -11.60 -1.69 -13.45
C ILE A 254 -11.37 -0.37 -12.73
N LEU A 255 -11.40 0.72 -13.47
CA LEU A 255 -11.47 2.07 -12.94
C LEU A 255 -12.94 2.47 -12.97
N ALA A 256 -13.53 2.73 -11.80
CA ALA A 256 -14.96 2.96 -11.68
C ALA A 256 -15.29 3.92 -10.54
N ASN A 257 -16.55 4.36 -10.48
CA ASN A 257 -17.02 5.07 -9.30
C ASN A 257 -16.97 4.15 -8.07
N LYS A 258 -16.71 4.72 -6.88
CA LYS A 258 -16.43 4.00 -5.63
C LYS A 258 -17.51 2.96 -5.30
N GLU A 259 -18.78 3.32 -5.50
CA GLU A 259 -19.94 2.44 -5.32
C GLU A 259 -19.99 1.27 -6.30
N VAL A 260 -19.50 1.47 -7.53
CA VAL A 260 -19.50 0.45 -8.58
C VAL A 260 -18.35 -0.53 -8.33
N ALA A 261 -17.14 0.00 -8.07
CA ALA A 261 -15.98 -0.80 -7.69
C ALA A 261 -16.26 -1.67 -6.44
N SER A 262 -16.93 -1.09 -5.44
CA SER A 262 -17.28 -1.75 -4.17
C SER A 262 -18.56 -2.59 -4.22
N SER A 263 -19.19 -2.72 -5.38
CA SER A 263 -20.44 -3.49 -5.50
C SER A 263 -20.25 -4.97 -5.12
N GLN A 264 -21.35 -5.60 -4.68
CA GLN A 264 -21.40 -7.04 -4.36
C GLN A 264 -21.40 -7.94 -5.61
N LYS A 265 -21.05 -7.41 -6.78
CA LYS A 265 -20.76 -8.21 -7.97
C LYS A 265 -19.29 -8.62 -7.94
N TRP A 266 -19.01 -9.83 -8.44
CA TRP A 266 -17.62 -10.30 -8.49
C TRP A 266 -16.79 -9.46 -9.44
N VAL A 267 -17.29 -9.30 -10.66
CA VAL A 267 -16.77 -8.34 -11.64
C VAL A 267 -17.78 -7.19 -11.69
N PRO A 268 -17.42 -6.00 -11.20
CA PRO A 268 -18.23 -4.81 -11.38
C PRO A 268 -18.55 -4.56 -12.86
N THR A 269 -19.73 -4.00 -13.13
CA THR A 269 -20.12 -3.61 -14.48
C THR A 269 -19.93 -2.11 -14.62
N THR A 270 -18.89 -1.69 -15.34
CA THR A 270 -18.66 -0.28 -15.65
C THR A 270 -19.66 0.21 -16.70
N LYS A 271 -19.85 1.52 -16.74
CA LYS A 271 -20.49 2.24 -17.84
C LYS A 271 -19.43 3.10 -18.50
N THR A 272 -18.85 2.61 -19.59
CA THR A 272 -17.81 3.32 -20.34
C THR A 272 -18.21 4.78 -20.58
N GLY A 273 -17.32 5.72 -20.21
CA GLY A 273 -17.54 7.15 -20.37
C GLY A 273 -18.32 7.84 -19.24
N ARG A 274 -18.83 7.09 -18.24
CA ARG A 274 -19.34 7.73 -17.00
C ARG A 274 -18.17 8.38 -16.28
N ARG A 275 -18.24 9.70 -16.06
CA ARG A 275 -17.18 10.46 -15.41
C ARG A 275 -17.10 10.15 -13.91
N PHE A 276 -15.89 10.24 -13.36
CA PHE A 276 -15.68 10.17 -11.91
C PHE A 276 -16.25 11.42 -11.23
N ASP A 277 -16.22 12.56 -11.92
CA ASP A 277 -16.85 13.80 -11.45
C ASP A 277 -18.17 14.10 -12.15
N SER A 278 -19.12 14.59 -11.37
CA SER A 278 -20.45 15.00 -11.78
C SER A 278 -20.97 16.11 -10.86
N LEU A 279 -22.09 16.73 -11.23
CA LEU A 279 -22.74 17.76 -10.40
C LEU A 279 -23.04 17.31 -8.96
N PHE A 280 -23.27 16.01 -8.75
CA PHE A 280 -23.71 15.43 -7.48
C PHE A 280 -22.63 14.60 -6.77
N SER A 281 -21.50 14.35 -7.41
CA SER A 281 -20.44 13.50 -6.89
C SER A 281 -19.13 13.89 -7.53
N TYR A 282 -18.21 14.37 -6.69
CA TYR A 282 -16.84 14.74 -7.05
C TYR A 282 -15.90 13.74 -6.40
N ASN A 283 -14.73 13.53 -6.98
CA ASN A 283 -13.67 12.75 -6.34
C ASN A 283 -14.20 11.34 -6.02
N ASN A 284 -14.82 10.75 -7.05
CA ASN A 284 -15.49 9.46 -6.96
C ASN A 284 -14.79 8.45 -7.86
N SER A 285 -13.47 8.34 -7.73
CA SER A 285 -12.68 7.37 -8.49
C SER A 285 -12.18 6.23 -7.60
N ALA A 286 -12.18 5.01 -8.12
CA ALA A 286 -11.64 3.84 -7.44
C ALA A 286 -11.06 2.84 -8.44
N LEU A 287 -10.02 2.15 -8.00
CA LEU A 287 -9.39 1.04 -8.71
C LEU A 287 -9.91 -0.29 -8.14
N CYS A 288 -10.41 -1.17 -8.99
CA CYS A 288 -10.75 -2.55 -8.65
C CYS A 288 -9.89 -3.53 -9.46
N ILE A 289 -9.19 -4.44 -8.78
CA ILE A 289 -8.37 -5.49 -9.38
C ILE A 289 -9.02 -6.82 -9.07
N VAL A 290 -9.36 -7.61 -10.11
CA VAL A 290 -10.03 -8.90 -9.96
C VAL A 290 -9.12 -10.00 -10.48
N TRP A 291 -8.83 -11.02 -9.66
CA TRP A 291 -8.07 -12.19 -10.09
C TRP A 291 -8.98 -13.39 -10.41
N LYS A 292 -8.45 -14.31 -11.22
CA LYS A 292 -9.17 -15.49 -11.72
C LYS A 292 -9.63 -16.40 -10.59
N ARG A 293 -10.79 -17.01 -10.80
CA ARG A 293 -11.26 -18.12 -9.94
C ARG A 293 -10.45 -19.38 -10.18
N VAL A 294 -9.95 -19.94 -9.08
CA VAL A 294 -9.22 -21.20 -9.06
C VAL A 294 -9.93 -22.20 -8.16
N TYR A 295 -9.71 -23.48 -8.41
CA TYR A 295 -10.20 -24.53 -7.53
C TYR A 295 -9.09 -25.05 -6.64
N LEU A 296 -9.29 -25.02 -5.32
CA LEU A 296 -8.32 -25.50 -4.34
C LEU A 296 -8.80 -26.79 -3.68
N LYS A 297 -7.93 -27.81 -3.67
CA LYS A 297 -8.09 -29.01 -2.82
C LYS A 297 -7.77 -28.67 -1.36
N LYS A 298 -8.11 -29.57 -0.42
CA LYS A 298 -7.77 -29.46 1.01
C LYS A 298 -6.32 -29.04 1.22
N GLY A 299 -6.12 -28.00 2.03
CA GLY A 299 -4.80 -27.53 2.44
C GLY A 299 -3.97 -26.85 1.34
N LYS A 300 -4.45 -26.82 0.09
CA LYS A 300 -3.77 -26.12 -1.02
C LYS A 300 -4.07 -24.64 -0.98
N SER A 301 -3.13 -23.89 -1.55
CA SER A 301 -3.17 -22.43 -1.60
C SER A 301 -2.99 -21.91 -3.03
N SER A 302 -3.38 -20.67 -3.26
CA SER A 302 -3.08 -19.90 -4.45
C SER A 302 -2.67 -18.49 -4.02
N THR A 303 -1.63 -17.95 -4.65
CA THR A 303 -1.09 -16.63 -4.35
C THR A 303 -1.20 -15.74 -5.57
N ASN A 304 -1.73 -14.53 -5.38
CA ASN A 304 -1.68 -13.46 -6.36
C ASN A 304 -0.72 -12.39 -5.85
N GLN A 305 0.15 -11.90 -6.72
CA GLN A 305 1.17 -10.90 -6.38
C GLN A 305 1.10 -9.70 -7.30
N PHE A 306 1.22 -8.50 -6.75
CA PHE A 306 1.40 -7.24 -7.48
C PHE A 306 2.24 -6.27 -6.64
N TYR A 307 2.53 -5.08 -7.18
CA TYR A 307 3.36 -4.09 -6.49
C TYR A 307 2.65 -2.74 -6.42
N ILE A 308 2.93 -2.00 -5.35
CA ILE A 308 2.54 -0.60 -5.17
C ILE A 308 3.85 0.19 -5.03
N THR A 309 4.02 1.24 -5.82
CA THR A 309 5.15 2.16 -5.70
C THR A 309 4.64 3.56 -5.37
N THR A 310 5.46 4.34 -4.68
CA THR A 310 5.10 5.67 -4.19
C THR A 310 6.20 6.67 -4.51
N ALA A 311 5.83 7.93 -4.71
CA ALA A 311 6.77 9.02 -4.94
C ALA A 311 6.33 10.29 -4.20
N GLU A 312 7.26 11.20 -3.97
CA GLU A 312 7.04 12.53 -3.39
C GLU A 312 7.12 13.61 -4.49
N LYS A 313 6.56 14.80 -4.24
CA LYS A 313 6.85 16.06 -4.97
C LYS A 313 6.64 15.99 -6.50
N GLY A 314 5.59 15.32 -6.95
CA GLY A 314 5.28 15.21 -8.38
C GLY A 314 6.29 14.39 -9.19
N GLU A 315 7.22 13.68 -8.52
CA GLU A 315 8.00 12.63 -9.18
C GLU A 315 7.11 11.44 -9.54
N ASP A 316 7.53 10.71 -10.57
CA ASP A 316 6.86 9.49 -10.98
C ASP A 316 7.24 8.32 -10.06
N PRO A 317 6.25 7.59 -9.48
CA PRO A 317 6.52 6.34 -8.78
C PRO A 317 7.31 5.32 -9.61
N SER A 318 8.18 4.53 -9.01
CA SER A 318 8.98 3.55 -9.78
C SER A 318 8.12 2.60 -10.62
N GLU A 319 8.60 2.26 -11.82
CA GLU A 319 8.04 1.22 -12.70
C GLU A 319 8.82 -0.10 -12.62
N LEU A 320 9.61 -0.28 -11.56
CA LEU A 320 10.35 -1.52 -11.34
C LEU A 320 9.43 -2.73 -11.52
N PHE A 321 9.90 -3.76 -12.25
CA PHE A 321 9.16 -4.98 -12.61
C PHE A 321 8.18 -4.88 -13.80
N THR A 322 7.82 -3.70 -14.33
CA THR A 322 6.87 -3.61 -15.48
C THR A 322 7.49 -4.03 -16.82
N ASN A 323 8.82 -3.96 -16.92
CA ASN A 323 9.53 -4.39 -18.12
C ASN A 323 9.70 -5.91 -18.14
N MET A 324 8.91 -6.55 -18.99
CA MET A 324 9.00 -7.99 -19.28
C MET A 324 10.27 -8.34 -20.07
N ASN A 325 10.78 -7.37 -20.84
CA ASN A 325 12.00 -7.48 -21.62
C ASN A 325 13.02 -6.47 -21.10
N THR A 326 13.83 -6.87 -20.12
CA THR A 326 15.14 -6.25 -19.96
C THR A 326 16.10 -7.18 -19.25
N SER A 327 16.95 -7.80 -20.06
CA SER A 327 18.39 -7.91 -19.82
C SER A 327 19.07 -6.53 -19.77
N GLN A 328 18.52 -5.57 -19.01
CA GLN A 328 19.22 -4.34 -18.62
C GLN A 328 19.13 -4.15 -17.10
N VAL A 329 19.67 -5.14 -16.39
CA VAL A 329 20.90 -4.80 -15.68
C VAL A 329 21.98 -5.08 -16.71
N GLU A 330 22.75 -4.08 -17.15
CA GLU A 330 23.84 -4.30 -18.08
C GLU A 330 24.78 -5.38 -17.52
N PHE A 331 24.71 -6.57 -18.10
CA PHE A 331 25.88 -7.40 -18.34
C PHE A 331 25.80 -7.83 -19.79
N ASN A 332 26.62 -7.20 -20.62
CA ASN A 332 26.82 -7.56 -22.01
C ASN A 332 27.16 -9.05 -22.12
N ALA A 333 26.33 -9.82 -22.83
CA ALA A 333 26.81 -10.95 -23.64
C ALA A 333 25.73 -11.37 -24.65
N ASN A 334 26.14 -11.46 -25.90
CA ASN A 334 25.33 -11.86 -27.05
C ASN A 334 24.71 -13.25 -26.93
N SER A 335 23.53 -13.35 -27.56
CA SER A 335 22.95 -14.47 -28.33
C SER A 335 22.64 -15.81 -27.64
N GLY A 336 21.38 -16.23 -27.74
CA GLY A 336 20.99 -17.65 -27.81
C GLY A 336 19.79 -18.03 -26.94
N SER A 337 18.63 -18.20 -27.56
CA SER A 337 17.37 -18.69 -26.97
C SER A 337 17.44 -20.14 -26.50
N ILE A 338 17.10 -20.48 -25.25
CA ILE A 338 16.49 -21.76 -24.82
C ILE A 338 15.66 -21.54 -23.54
N GLU A 339 14.53 -22.26 -23.42
CA GLU A 339 13.66 -22.41 -22.25
C GLU A 339 14.44 -22.60 -20.91
N ASP A 340 14.49 -21.58 -20.04
CA ASP A 340 15.25 -21.69 -18.79
C ASP A 340 14.41 -22.29 -17.65
N LYS A 341 14.69 -23.58 -17.39
CA LYS A 341 14.74 -24.09 -16.02
C LYS A 341 15.68 -23.16 -15.23
N ILE A 342 15.30 -22.78 -14.01
CA ILE A 342 16.21 -22.05 -13.13
C ILE A 342 17.38 -23.00 -12.80
N VAL A 343 18.54 -22.80 -13.44
CA VAL A 343 19.73 -23.64 -13.25
C VAL A 343 20.73 -22.91 -12.35
N PRO A 344 21.35 -23.58 -11.37
CA PRO A 344 22.36 -22.97 -10.52
C PRO A 344 23.56 -22.44 -11.33
N PRO A 345 24.14 -21.30 -10.93
CA PRO A 345 25.30 -20.74 -11.63
C PRO A 345 26.47 -21.74 -11.59
N LYS A 346 27.05 -22.04 -12.75
CA LYS A 346 28.18 -22.97 -12.85
C LYS A 346 29.42 -22.41 -12.14
N LYS A 347 30.05 -23.22 -11.28
CA LYS A 347 31.28 -22.87 -10.57
C LYS A 347 32.43 -22.60 -11.56
N PRO A 348 33.03 -21.39 -11.56
CA PRO A 348 34.20 -21.09 -12.37
C PRO A 348 35.46 -21.74 -11.79
N ASP A 349 36.50 -21.90 -12.62
CA ASP A 349 37.79 -22.47 -12.21
C ASP A 349 38.55 -21.57 -11.21
N VAL A 350 38.29 -20.26 -11.24
CA VAL A 350 38.74 -19.29 -10.25
C VAL A 350 37.52 -18.63 -9.63
N VAL A 351 37.37 -18.77 -8.32
CA VAL A 351 36.26 -18.21 -7.57
C VAL A 351 36.53 -16.73 -7.27
N ASP A 352 35.67 -15.85 -7.77
CA ASP A 352 35.78 -14.41 -7.63
C ASP A 352 34.52 -13.79 -6.98
N ALA A 353 34.62 -12.51 -6.60
CA ALA A 353 33.50 -11.78 -5.98
C ALA A 353 32.26 -11.72 -6.90
N ALA A 354 32.46 -11.76 -8.22
CA ALA A 354 31.36 -11.79 -9.18
C ALA A 354 30.59 -13.11 -9.13
N TYR A 355 31.26 -14.24 -8.94
CA TYR A 355 30.63 -15.54 -8.74
C TYR A 355 29.84 -15.60 -7.43
N VAL A 356 30.40 -15.06 -6.34
CA VAL A 356 29.69 -14.95 -5.06
C VAL A 356 28.42 -14.12 -5.21
N GLN A 357 28.48 -12.99 -5.93
CA GLN A 357 27.30 -12.17 -6.18
C GLN A 357 26.24 -12.90 -7.02
N ARG A 358 26.65 -13.69 -8.03
CA ARG A 358 25.72 -14.53 -8.81
C ARG A 358 25.03 -15.58 -7.95
N LEU A 359 25.77 -16.22 -7.03
CA LEU A 359 25.23 -17.16 -6.05
C LEU A 359 24.23 -16.50 -5.09
N LEU A 360 24.57 -15.33 -4.54
CA LEU A 360 23.67 -14.59 -3.65
C LEU A 360 22.38 -14.16 -4.35
N ASN A 361 22.48 -13.69 -5.59
CA ASN A 361 21.32 -13.34 -6.41
C ASN A 361 20.47 -14.56 -6.73
N TYR A 362 21.09 -15.72 -6.96
CA TYR A 362 20.41 -16.99 -7.19
C TYR A 362 19.69 -17.49 -5.92
N ILE A 363 20.33 -17.41 -4.75
CA ILE A 363 19.70 -17.72 -3.46
C ILE A 363 18.51 -16.80 -3.19
N ALA A 364 18.64 -15.49 -3.47
CA ALA A 364 17.53 -14.54 -3.33
C ALA A 364 16.37 -14.86 -4.30
N LEU A 365 16.68 -15.34 -5.51
CA LEU A 365 15.68 -15.80 -6.48
C LEU A 365 14.96 -17.08 -6.01
N LEU A 366 15.69 -18.04 -5.42
CA LEU A 366 15.11 -19.26 -4.87
C LEU A 366 14.23 -18.97 -3.64
N LYS A 367 14.71 -18.13 -2.72
CA LYS A 367 13.94 -17.68 -1.54
C LYS A 367 12.66 -16.94 -1.92
N SER A 368 12.66 -16.21 -3.04
CA SER A 368 11.48 -15.51 -3.54
C SER A 368 10.50 -16.40 -4.33
N ASN A 369 10.82 -17.69 -4.56
CA ASN A 369 9.98 -18.64 -5.28
C ASN A 369 9.84 -19.99 -4.53
N PRO A 370 9.06 -20.04 -3.43
CA PRO A 370 8.92 -21.23 -2.57
C PRO A 370 8.19 -22.42 -3.22
N GLY A 371 7.78 -22.30 -4.49
CA GLY A 371 7.21 -23.40 -5.28
C GLY A 371 8.22 -24.13 -6.18
N ILE A 372 9.47 -23.65 -6.25
CA ILE A 372 10.51 -24.17 -7.16
C ILE A 372 11.72 -24.71 -6.40
N ALA A 373 12.05 -24.17 -5.23
CA ALA A 373 13.27 -24.51 -4.48
C ALA A 373 13.02 -25.55 -3.37
N ASP A 374 13.87 -26.58 -3.29
CA ASP A 374 13.97 -27.45 -2.10
C ASP A 374 14.71 -26.67 -0.99
N GLU A 375 14.16 -26.68 0.23
CA GLU A 375 14.74 -25.98 1.39
C GLU A 375 16.19 -26.41 1.64
N LYS A 376 16.51 -27.67 1.32
CA LYS A 376 17.86 -28.24 1.38
C LYS A 376 18.83 -27.68 0.34
N GLU A 377 18.32 -27.28 -0.83
CA GLU A 377 19.15 -26.69 -1.90
C GLU A 377 19.57 -25.26 -1.53
N ILE A 378 18.66 -24.49 -0.92
CA ILE A 378 18.97 -23.16 -0.39
C ILE A 378 20.00 -23.25 0.74
N GLU A 379 19.85 -24.21 1.64
CA GLU A 379 20.80 -24.46 2.74
C GLU A 379 22.19 -24.85 2.20
N TYR A 380 22.25 -25.78 1.24
CA TYR A 380 23.51 -26.19 0.60
C TYR A 380 24.23 -25.02 -0.09
N LEU A 381 23.51 -24.19 -0.85
CA LEU A 381 24.09 -23.05 -1.55
C LEU A 381 24.53 -21.94 -0.60
N THR A 382 23.85 -21.77 0.53
CA THR A 382 24.24 -20.81 1.58
C THR A 382 25.55 -21.25 2.23
N VAL A 383 25.68 -22.54 2.55
CA VAL A 383 26.94 -23.12 3.09
C VAL A 383 28.10 -23.03 2.08
N GLU A 384 27.84 -23.24 0.79
CA GLU A 384 28.86 -23.10 -0.26
C GLU A 384 29.37 -21.65 -0.35
N VAL A 385 28.49 -20.64 -0.22
CA VAL A 385 28.88 -19.22 -0.17
C VAL A 385 29.74 -18.93 1.06
N GLU A 386 29.37 -19.43 2.24
CA GLU A 386 30.16 -19.25 3.46
C GLU A 386 31.56 -19.88 3.35
N ASN A 387 31.67 -21.05 2.73
CA ASN A 387 32.94 -21.72 2.50
C ASN A 387 33.82 -20.95 1.49
N ILE A 388 33.21 -20.38 0.45
CA ILE A 388 33.90 -19.54 -0.52
C ILE A 388 34.43 -18.25 0.13
N LEU A 389 33.62 -17.58 0.96
CA LEU A 389 34.03 -16.36 1.67
C LEU A 389 35.22 -16.63 2.61
N LYS A 390 35.20 -17.76 3.33
CA LYS A 390 36.34 -18.21 4.16
C LYS A 390 37.60 -18.48 3.35
N GLN A 391 37.49 -19.04 2.14
CA GLN A 391 38.64 -19.27 1.26
C GLN A 391 39.20 -17.97 0.66
N MET A 392 38.35 -16.94 0.50
CA MET A 392 38.74 -15.60 0.05
C MET A 392 39.34 -14.72 1.17
N GLY A 393 39.44 -15.25 2.40
CA GLY A 393 40.08 -14.56 3.53
C GLY A 393 39.21 -13.48 4.18
N GLN A 394 37.88 -13.59 4.10
CA GLN A 394 36.93 -12.78 4.87
C GLN A 394 36.28 -13.57 6.00
#